data_AF-A0A922VJ44-F1
#
_entry.id   AF-A0A922VJ44-F1
#
_cell.length_a   1.000
_cell.length_b   1.000
_cell.length_c   1.000
_cell.angle_alpha   90.00
_cell.angle_beta   90.00
_cell.angle_gamma   90.00
#
_symmetry.space_group_name_H-M   'P 1'
#
loop_
_entity.id
_entity.type
_entity.pdbx_description
1 polymer ?
#
loop_
_entity_poly.entity_id
_entity_poly.type
_entity_poly.pdbx_seq_one_letter_code
_entity_poly.pdbx_strand_id
1 'polypeptide(L)' 'MDPRRISSLILVHNHPSGDPTPSPDDLHLTAEALAASRLLDIAVLDHLVIGPDAFVSMRDRGIAFDRPGLPPNAAA' A
#
# COMPACT_ATOMS: atom_id res chain seq x y z
N MET A 1 -20.26 -2.32 17.46
CA MET A 1 -19.09 -2.44 16.56
C MET A 1 -18.26 -3.62 17.03
N ASP A 2 -17.87 -4.54 16.13
CA ASP A 2 -16.93 -5.63 16.46
C ASP A 2 -15.51 -5.06 16.57
N PRO A 3 -14.82 -5.22 17.71
CA PRO A 3 -13.46 -4.70 17.91
C PRO A 3 -12.40 -5.35 17.00
N ARG A 4 -12.74 -6.38 16.21
CA ARG A 4 -11.80 -7.14 15.36
C ARG A 4 -11.92 -6.84 13.87
N ARG A 5 -12.60 -5.76 13.47
CA ARG A 5 -12.76 -5.41 12.05
C ARG A 5 -11.58 -4.55 11.57
N ILE A 6 -10.72 -5.11 10.74
CA ILE A 6 -9.69 -4.33 10.02
C ILE A 6 -10.37 -3.68 8.82
N SER A 7 -10.21 -2.36 8.69
CA SER A 7 -10.84 -1.58 7.60
C SER A 7 -9.85 -1.32 6.45
N SER A 8 -8.55 -1.37 6.74
CA SER A 8 -7.48 -1.03 5.82
C SER A 8 -6.11 -1.43 6.38
N LEU A 9 -5.09 -1.49 5.52
CA LEU A 9 -3.70 -1.78 5.88
C LEU A 9 -2.72 -0.84 5.15
N ILE A 10 -1.51 -0.71 5.70
CA ILE A 10 -0.34 -0.09 5.07
C ILE A 10 0.75 -1.16 5.05
N LEU A 11 1.40 -1.35 3.91
CA LEU A 11 2.58 -2.20 3.79
C LEU A 11 3.81 -1.38 4.18
N VAL A 12 4.73 -2.00 4.92
CA VAL A 12 5.99 -1.37 5.28
C VAL A 12 7.12 -2.36 5.07
N HIS A 13 8.12 -1.90 4.36
CA HIS A 13 9.30 -2.66 4.00
C HIS A 13 10.55 -1.83 4.34
N ASN A 14 11.59 -2.50 4.82
CA ASN A 14 12.84 -1.86 5.24
C ASN A 14 13.94 -2.13 4.20
N HIS A 15 14.66 -1.10 3.79
CA HIS A 15 15.92 -1.17 3.06
C HIS A 15 17.08 -0.91 4.03
N PRO A 16 17.76 -1.96 4.54
CA PRO A 16 18.93 -1.80 5.41
C PRO A 16 20.10 -1.08 4.72
N SER A 17 20.11 -1.02 3.38
CA SER A 17 21.05 -0.23 2.58
C SER A 17 20.94 1.27 2.82
N GLY A 18 19.77 1.73 3.27
CA GLY A 18 19.42 3.11 3.51
C GLY A 18 18.93 3.93 2.33
N ASP A 19 18.97 3.38 1.12
CA ASP A 19 18.28 3.96 -0.04
C ASP A 19 16.83 3.45 -0.07
N PRO A 20 15.82 4.31 0.16
CA PRO A 20 14.41 3.91 0.13
C PRO A 20 13.84 3.80 -1.30
N THR A 21 14.67 3.87 -2.35
CA THR A 21 14.21 3.68 -3.73
C THR A 21 13.63 2.27 -3.90
N PRO A 22 12.35 2.13 -4.31
CA PRO A 22 11.73 0.82 -4.48
C PRO A 22 12.40 0.02 -5.60
N SER A 23 12.62 -1.25 -5.33
CA SER A 23 13.07 -2.24 -6.31
C SER A 23 11.91 -2.75 -7.18
N PRO A 24 12.19 -3.45 -8.29
CA PRO A 24 11.17 -4.15 -9.05
C PRO A 24 10.36 -5.15 -8.22
N ASP A 25 10.98 -5.79 -7.24
CA ASP A 25 10.32 -6.77 -6.36
C ASP A 25 9.34 -6.07 -5.41
N ASP A 26 9.66 -4.86 -4.93
CA ASP A 26 8.74 -4.06 -4.11
C ASP A 26 7.49 -3.65 -4.89
N LEU A 27 7.66 -3.29 -6.17
CA LEU A 27 6.55 -2.98 -7.08
C LEU A 27 5.68 -4.22 -7.33
N HIS A 28 6.31 -5.37 -7.54
CA HIS A 28 5.61 -6.63 -7.74
C HIS A 28 4.79 -7.01 -6.49
N LEU A 29 5.41 -6.96 -5.30
CA LEU A 29 4.75 -7.20 -4.03
C LEU A 29 3.57 -6.26 -3.80
N THR A 30 3.73 -4.97 -4.15
CA THR A 30 2.63 -3.98 -4.07
C THR A 30 1.44 -4.41 -4.93
N ALA A 31 1.69 -4.86 -6.17
CA ALA A 31 0.65 -5.30 -7.08
C ALA A 31 -0.06 -6.57 -6.58
N GLU A 32 0.67 -7.54 -6.04
CA GLU A 32 0.10 -8.75 -5.46
C GLU A 32 -0.74 -8.44 -4.22
N ALA A 33 -0.25 -7.57 -3.34
CA ALA A 33 -0.98 -7.15 -2.15
C ALA A 33 -2.29 -6.42 -2.52
N LEU A 34 -2.25 -5.53 -3.51
CA LEU A 34 -3.45 -4.89 -4.05
C LEU A 34 -4.45 -5.92 -4.60
N ALA A 35 -3.96 -6.94 -5.33
CA ALA A 35 -4.82 -8.01 -5.83
C ALA A 35 -5.47 -8.82 -4.71
N ALA A 36 -4.71 -9.22 -3.69
CA ALA A 36 -5.23 -9.94 -2.54
C ALA A 36 -6.24 -9.09 -1.75
N SER A 37 -5.98 -7.79 -1.60
CA SER A 37 -6.82 -6.85 -0.86
C SER A 37 -8.25 -6.76 -1.43
N ARG A 38 -8.40 -6.87 -2.76
CA ARG A 38 -9.70 -6.90 -3.44
C ARG A 38 -10.52 -8.14 -3.11
N LEU A 39 -9.86 -9.29 -2.89
CA LEU A 39 -10.54 -10.53 -2.49
C LEU A 39 -11.01 -10.48 -1.04
N LEU A 40 -10.31 -9.71 -0.21
CA LEU A 40 -10.56 -9.61 1.24
C LEU A 40 -11.47 -8.42 1.62
N ASP A 41 -11.79 -7.54 0.67
CA ASP A 41 -12.48 -6.27 0.92
C ASP A 41 -11.79 -5.41 1.99
N ILE A 42 -10.44 -5.35 1.93
CA ILE A 42 -9.60 -4.55 2.82
C ILE A 42 -8.81 -3.55 1.98
N ALA A 43 -8.87 -2.26 2.28
CA ALA A 43 -8.11 -1.27 1.51
C ALA A 43 -6.61 -1.31 1.83
N VAL A 44 -5.75 -1.32 0.82
CA VAL A 44 -4.32 -0.99 0.98
C VAL A 44 -4.17 0.51 0.77
N LEU A 45 -3.78 1.24 1.80
CA LEU A 45 -3.68 2.69 1.74
C LEU A 45 -2.38 3.14 1.09
N ASP A 46 -1.28 2.44 1.38
CA ASP A 46 0.05 2.75 0.88
C ASP A 46 1.00 1.55 1.05
N HIS A 47 2.18 1.64 0.41
CA HIS A 47 3.35 0.82 0.70
C HIS A 47 4.55 1.75 0.91
N LEU A 48 5.10 1.72 2.12
CA LEU A 48 6.26 2.52 2.50
C LEU A 48 7.54 1.69 2.41
N VAL A 49 8.52 2.20 1.66
CA VAL A 49 9.90 1.70 1.69
C VAL A 49 10.71 2.62 2.61
N ILE A 50 11.24 2.08 3.69
CA ILE A 50 11.90 2.85 4.77
C ILE A 50 13.40 2.53 4.80
N GLY A 51 14.24 3.55 4.80
CA GLY A 51 15.65 3.48 5.21
C GLY A 51 15.87 4.17 6.56
N PRO A 52 17.11 4.21 7.09
CA PRO A 52 17.41 4.80 8.40
C PRO A 52 16.98 6.27 8.55
N ASP A 53 17.18 7.10 7.52
CA ASP A 53 16.94 8.55 7.58
C ASP A 53 15.94 9.05 6.51
N ALA A 54 15.34 8.15 5.73
CA ALA A 54 14.46 8.50 4.63
C ALA A 54 13.40 7.42 4.39
N PHE A 55 12.30 7.79 3.73
CA PHE A 55 11.30 6.84 3.26
C PHE A 55 10.73 7.28 1.92
N VAL A 56 10.13 6.33 1.22
CA VAL A 56 9.36 6.56 -0.01
C VAL A 56 7.95 6.01 0.20
N SER A 57 6.95 6.84 -0.05
CA SER A 57 5.58 6.39 -0.28
C SER A 57 5.43 5.98 -1.74
N MET A 58 5.02 4.73 -1.97
CA MET A 58 4.68 4.23 -3.31
C MET A 58 3.51 5.02 -3.90
N ARG A 59 2.52 5.39 -3.06
CA ARG A 59 1.38 6.22 -3.48
C ARG A 59 1.83 7.61 -3.93
N ASP A 60 2.71 8.28 -3.18
CA ASP A 60 3.20 9.62 -3.54
C ASP A 60 4.07 9.60 -4.81
N ARG A 61 4.69 8.47 -5.13
CA ARG A 61 5.39 8.25 -6.41
C ARG A 61 4.47 8.00 -7.60
N GLY A 62 3.16 8.03 -7.39
CA GLY A 62 2.15 7.90 -8.45
C GLY A 62 1.76 6.46 -8.77
N ILE A 63 2.10 5.48 -7.92
CA ILE A 63 1.56 4.13 -8.05
C ILE A 63 0.09 4.16 -7.66
N ALA A 64 -0.75 3.52 -8.47
CA ALA A 64 -2.18 3.45 -8.21
C ALA A 64 -2.49 2.49 -7.07
N PHE A 65 -3.25 2.96 -6.08
CA PHE A 65 -3.81 2.15 -4.99
C PHE A 65 -5.33 2.19 -5.06
N ASP A 66 -5.96 1.02 -5.11
CA ASP A 66 -7.41 0.91 -5.11
C ASP A 66 -7.97 1.17 -3.71
N ARG A 67 -9.16 1.78 -3.61
CA ARG A 67 -10.03 1.64 -2.43
C ARG A 67 -11.13 0.63 -2.75
N PRO A 68 -11.07 -0.60 -2.22
CA PRO A 68 -12.21 -1.50 -2.26
C PRO A 68 -13.44 -0.82 -1.65
N GLY A 69 -14.56 -0.88 -2.34
CA GLY A 69 -15.84 -0.37 -1.86
C GLY A 69 -16.12 1.13 -2.09
N LEU A 70 -15.26 1.89 -2.78
CA LEU A 70 -15.65 3.22 -3.24
C LEU A 70 -16.53 3.06 -4.50
N PRO A 71 -17.82 3.43 -4.48
CA PRO A 71 -18.63 3.37 -5.68
C PRO A 71 -18.01 4.30 -6.74
N PRO A 72 -18.10 3.96 -8.04
CA PRO A 72 -17.42 4.67 -9.12
C PRO A 72 -17.81 6.15 -9.26
N ASN A 73 -18.81 6.62 -8.49
CA ASN A 73 -19.32 8.00 -8.50
C ASN A 73 -19.00 8.82 -7.23
N ALA A 74 -18.21 8.31 -6.28
CA ALA A 74 -17.90 9.03 -5.04
C ALA A 74 -16.65 9.93 -5.11
N ALA A 75 -16.04 10.07 -6.28
CA ALA A 75 -15.08 11.13 -6.57
C ALA A 75 -15.80 12.24 -7.35
N ALA A 76 -16.44 13.15 -6.60
CA ALA A 76 -16.92 14.45 -7.09
C ALA A 76 -16.16 15.54 -6.33
#